data_AF-J3MWW8-F1
#
_entry.id   AF-J3MWW8-F1
#
_cell.length_a   1.000
_cell.length_b   1.000
_cell.length_c   1.000
_cell.angle_alpha   90.00
_cell.angle_beta   90.00
_cell.angle_gamma   90.00
#
_symmetry.space_group_name_H-M   'P 1'
#
loop_
_entity.id
_entity.type
_entity.pdbx_description
1 polymer ?
#
loop_
_entity_poly.entity_id
_entity_poly.type
_entity_poly.pdbx_seq_one_letter_code
_entity_poly.pdbx_strand_id
1 'polypeptide(L)'
;MRPRTYRLKTGQSVHIGGLVRLDIEDLTVGSVYVTVWASPLVPLHMGKTENAATMIKDHFGLQLQPPIGQQRVNELGKWVRKHFKVFGNSWDVNSVDIAIAGLGWFGIGLKGEAVLGLWTYDGVDVVARNSLVHERATIFEEAGFTVSKIVSQADSTANRLKNSKKINKKKDNKANPSPPADPESLKPAEVVDA
;
A
#
# COMPACT_ATOMS: atom_id res chain seq x y z
N MET A 1 18.74 4.24 -3.89
CA MET A 1 17.48 3.71 -3.31
C MET A 1 17.39 4.12 -1.85
N ARG A 2 16.19 4.20 -1.26
CA ARG A 2 16.02 4.45 0.18
C ARG A 2 15.39 3.20 0.81
N PRO A 3 16.18 2.34 1.48
CA PRO A 3 15.66 1.12 2.04
C PRO A 3 14.73 1.41 3.22
N ARG A 4 13.73 0.55 3.40
CA ARG A 4 12.68 0.67 4.42
C ARG A 4 12.50 -0.67 5.11
N THR A 5 12.63 -0.71 6.43
CA THR A 5 12.57 -1.97 7.19
C THR A 5 11.22 -2.14 7.85
N TYR A 6 10.67 -3.35 7.76
CA TYR A 6 9.51 -3.80 8.54
C TYR A 6 9.94 -4.89 9.50
N ARG A 7 9.26 -4.96 10.65
CA ARG A 7 9.26 -6.13 11.52
C ARG A 7 7.97 -6.89 11.31
N LEU A 8 8.05 -8.08 10.73
CA LEU A 8 6.91 -8.91 10.36
C LEU A 8 6.83 -10.15 11.23
N LYS A 9 5.63 -10.67 11.39
CA LYS A 9 5.31 -11.96 12.02
C LYS A 9 4.61 -12.85 11.00
N THR A 10 4.49 -14.13 11.33
CA THR A 10 3.67 -15.08 10.58
C THR A 10 2.26 -14.52 10.35
N GLY A 11 1.75 -14.65 9.12
CA GLY A 11 0.45 -14.11 8.70
C GLY A 11 0.46 -12.61 8.37
N GLN A 12 1.63 -11.99 8.20
CA GLN A 12 1.76 -10.62 7.68
C GLN A 12 2.40 -10.59 6.29
N SER A 13 2.06 -9.53 5.55
CA SER A 13 2.50 -9.34 4.17
C SER A 13 2.97 -7.91 3.92
N VAL A 14 3.94 -7.75 3.02
CA VAL A 14 4.36 -6.45 2.48
C VAL A 14 4.17 -6.42 0.98
N HIS A 15 3.47 -5.40 0.49
CA HIS A 15 3.29 -5.12 -0.94
C HIS A 15 4.27 -4.06 -1.40
N ILE A 16 4.76 -4.18 -2.64
CA ILE A 16 5.48 -3.14 -3.37
C ILE A 16 4.60 -2.73 -4.55
N GLY A 17 3.89 -1.61 -4.42
CA GLY A 17 2.84 -1.23 -5.35
C GLY A 17 1.85 -2.38 -5.59
N GLY A 18 1.33 -2.48 -6.81
CA GLY A 18 0.53 -3.61 -7.27
C GLY A 18 1.36 -4.72 -7.92
N LEU A 19 2.70 -4.71 -7.81
CA LEU A 19 3.58 -5.58 -8.59
C LEU A 19 4.08 -6.81 -7.86
N VAL A 20 4.30 -6.70 -6.56
CA VAL A 20 4.85 -7.78 -5.73
C VAL A 20 4.23 -7.77 -4.35
N ARG A 21 4.02 -8.96 -3.79
CA ARG A 21 3.66 -9.17 -2.39
C ARG A 21 4.58 -10.23 -1.78
N LEU A 22 5.15 -9.95 -0.61
CA LEU A 22 5.87 -10.93 0.19
C LEU A 22 5.02 -11.30 1.42
N ASP A 23 4.73 -12.57 1.59
CA ASP A 23 4.00 -13.14 2.72
C ASP A 23 4.97 -13.87 3.65
N ILE A 24 4.86 -13.63 4.96
CA ILE A 24 5.53 -14.41 5.98
C ILE A 24 4.60 -15.55 6.40
N GLU A 25 4.86 -16.75 5.90
CA GLU A 25 3.95 -17.89 6.05
C GLU A 25 4.25 -18.72 7.29
N ASP A 26 5.53 -18.86 7.63
CA ASP A 26 5.97 -19.53 8.84
C ASP A 26 7.31 -18.96 9.32
N LEU A 27 7.53 -19.04 10.63
CA LEU A 27 8.76 -18.60 11.29
C LEU A 27 9.06 -19.54 12.46
N THR A 28 10.31 -19.97 12.60
CA THR A 28 10.74 -20.68 13.82
C THR A 28 10.94 -19.74 15.02
N VAL A 29 10.79 -18.44 14.79
CA VAL A 29 11.01 -17.34 15.74
C VAL A 29 9.85 -16.36 15.69
N GLY A 30 9.68 -15.53 16.72
CA GLY A 30 8.49 -14.68 16.85
C GLY A 30 8.33 -13.57 15.80
N SER A 31 9.38 -13.21 15.06
CA SER A 31 9.34 -12.17 14.01
C SER A 31 10.54 -12.24 13.07
N VAL A 32 10.48 -11.56 11.93
CA VAL A 32 11.57 -11.38 10.95
C VAL A 32 11.69 -9.90 10.59
N TYR A 33 12.91 -9.42 10.33
CA TYR A 33 13.12 -8.11 9.72
C TYR A 33 13.19 -8.25 8.20
N VAL A 34 12.37 -7.46 7.50
CA VAL A 34 12.37 -7.40 6.05
C VAL A 34 12.70 -5.98 5.62
N THR A 35 13.84 -5.82 4.96
CA THR A 35 14.30 -4.55 4.40
C THR A 35 13.93 -4.49 2.92
N VAL A 36 13.06 -3.57 2.54
CA VAL A 36 12.65 -3.39 1.15
C VAL A 36 13.60 -2.45 0.44
N TRP A 37 14.34 -2.97 -0.53
CA TRP A 37 15.23 -2.22 -1.40
C TRP A 37 14.54 -1.97 -2.74
N ALA A 38 13.79 -0.87 -2.81
CA ALA A 38 13.08 -0.46 -4.02
C ALA A 38 13.14 1.07 -4.18
N SER A 39 12.60 1.58 -5.29
CA SER A 39 12.44 3.02 -5.49
C SER A 39 11.60 3.64 -4.35
N PRO A 40 12.04 4.77 -3.75
CA PRO A 40 11.25 5.45 -2.73
C PRO A 40 9.94 6.04 -3.25
N LEU A 41 9.79 6.12 -4.58
CA LEU A 41 8.57 6.59 -5.23
C LEU A 41 7.47 5.54 -5.25
N VAL A 42 7.84 4.27 -5.06
CA VAL A 42 6.88 3.17 -5.03
C VAL A 42 6.34 3.04 -3.60
N PRO A 43 5.02 3.20 -3.40
CA PRO A 43 4.38 2.94 -2.12
C PRO A 43 4.54 1.48 -1.72
N LEU A 44 4.76 1.28 -0.43
CA LEU A 44 4.72 -0.02 0.22
C LEU A 44 3.46 -0.10 1.07
N HIS A 45 2.97 -1.31 1.27
CA HIS A 45 1.87 -1.55 2.18
C HIS A 45 2.12 -2.80 3.03
N MET A 46 2.22 -2.63 4.34
CA MET A 46 2.29 -3.75 5.29
C MET A 46 0.91 -4.03 5.88
N GLY A 47 0.47 -5.28 5.85
CA GLY A 47 -0.81 -5.67 6.44
C GLY A 47 -0.84 -7.15 6.83
N LYS A 48 -2.02 -7.62 7.24
CA LYS A 48 -2.24 -9.06 7.46
C LYS A 48 -2.44 -9.77 6.13
N THR A 49 -1.89 -10.98 5.99
CA THR A 49 -2.02 -11.80 4.77
C THR A 49 -3.48 -12.16 4.47
N GLU A 50 -4.31 -12.36 5.51
CA GLU A 50 -5.75 -12.63 5.35
C GLU A 50 -6.50 -11.54 4.56
N ASN A 51 -6.04 -10.29 4.67
CA ASN A 51 -6.62 -9.13 3.99
C ASN A 51 -5.96 -8.85 2.64
N ALA A 52 -4.93 -9.61 2.23
CA ALA A 52 -4.14 -9.30 1.05
C ALA A 52 -4.95 -9.38 -0.25
N ALA A 53 -5.91 -10.31 -0.34
CA ALA A 53 -6.80 -10.42 -1.49
C ALA A 53 -7.69 -9.17 -1.64
N THR A 54 -8.32 -8.74 -0.53
CA THR A 54 -9.11 -7.51 -0.47
C THR A 54 -8.26 -6.28 -0.79
N MET A 55 -7.04 -6.23 -0.25
CA MET A 55 -6.10 -5.14 -0.48
C MET A 55 -5.78 -4.95 -1.97
N ILE A 56 -5.48 -6.04 -2.69
CA ILE A 56 -5.27 -5.99 -4.14
C ILE A 56 -6.57 -5.59 -4.85
N LYS A 57 -7.70 -6.22 -4.53
CA LYS A 57 -8.98 -5.95 -5.19
C LYS A 57 -9.39 -4.48 -5.11
N ASP A 58 -9.27 -3.88 -3.94
CA ASP A 58 -9.84 -2.56 -3.67
C ASP A 58 -8.84 -1.43 -3.96
N HIS A 59 -7.53 -1.70 -3.89
CA HIS A 59 -6.49 -0.66 -3.95
C HIS A 59 -5.50 -0.79 -5.12
N PHE A 60 -5.54 -1.86 -5.92
CA PHE A 60 -4.72 -1.99 -7.13
C PHE A 60 -4.95 -0.81 -8.08
N GLY A 61 -3.88 -0.23 -8.63
CA GLY A 61 -4.02 0.90 -9.54
C GLY A 61 -4.40 2.23 -8.86
N LEU A 62 -4.69 2.22 -7.56
CA LEU A 62 -5.02 3.40 -6.74
C LEU A 62 -3.92 3.72 -5.73
N GLN A 63 -3.88 3.03 -4.60
CA GLN A 63 -2.81 3.20 -3.60
C GLN A 63 -1.68 2.19 -3.81
N LEU A 64 -2.01 1.01 -4.36
CA LEU A 64 -1.04 0.02 -4.84
C LEU A 64 -0.65 0.36 -6.28
N GLN A 65 0.14 1.42 -6.42
CA GLN A 65 0.75 1.82 -7.69
C GLN A 65 2.27 1.62 -7.60
N PRO A 66 2.98 1.34 -8.70
CA PRO A 66 2.46 1.03 -10.04
C PRO A 66 1.79 -0.37 -10.12
N PRO A 67 1.02 -0.65 -11.19
CA PRO A 67 0.62 0.26 -12.27
C PRO A 67 -0.37 1.33 -11.80
N ILE A 68 -0.58 2.36 -12.61
CA ILE A 68 -1.56 3.42 -12.36
C ILE A 68 -2.86 3.07 -13.11
N GLY A 69 -3.99 3.09 -12.42
CA GLY A 69 -5.31 2.78 -12.97
C GLY A 69 -5.68 1.30 -12.83
N GLN A 70 -6.93 1.04 -12.41
CA GLN A 70 -7.37 -0.32 -12.07
C GLN A 70 -7.43 -1.26 -13.27
N GLN A 71 -7.74 -0.75 -14.47
CA GLN A 71 -7.91 -1.56 -15.68
C GLN A 71 -6.62 -2.23 -16.15
N ARG A 72 -5.46 -1.68 -15.76
CA ARG A 72 -4.15 -2.18 -16.17
C ARG A 72 -3.80 -3.55 -15.60
N VAL A 73 -4.56 -4.04 -14.61
CA VAL A 73 -4.40 -5.41 -14.11
C VAL A 73 -4.53 -6.44 -15.24
N ASN A 74 -5.35 -6.17 -16.25
CA ASN A 74 -5.56 -7.05 -17.40
C ASN A 74 -4.37 -7.07 -18.38
N GLU A 75 -3.52 -6.05 -18.32
CA GLU A 75 -2.26 -6.00 -19.08
C GLU A 75 -1.17 -6.84 -18.40
N LEU A 76 -1.38 -7.18 -17.13
CA LEU A 76 -0.46 -7.99 -16.35
C LEU A 76 -0.85 -9.45 -16.51
N GLY A 77 0.17 -10.32 -16.50
CA GLY A 77 -0.06 -11.74 -16.68
C GLY A 77 -0.66 -12.41 -15.43
N LYS A 78 -0.36 -13.68 -15.22
CA LYS A 78 -0.93 -14.44 -14.11
C LYS A 78 -0.24 -14.08 -12.80
N TRP A 79 -1.01 -13.79 -11.76
CA TRP A 79 -0.50 -13.60 -10.40
C TRP A 79 -0.10 -14.95 -9.79
N VAL A 80 1.19 -15.23 -9.72
CA VAL A 80 1.75 -16.53 -9.33
C VAL A 80 2.54 -16.44 -8.03
N ARG A 81 2.50 -17.53 -7.25
CA ARG A 81 3.27 -17.69 -6.01
C ARG A 81 4.59 -18.41 -6.28
N LYS A 82 5.66 -17.87 -5.73
CA LYS A 82 6.97 -18.49 -5.59
C LYS A 82 7.27 -18.69 -4.11
N HIS A 83 7.75 -19.88 -3.76
CA HIS A 83 7.99 -20.29 -2.39
C HIS A 83 9.48 -20.27 -2.07
N PHE A 84 9.85 -19.74 -0.91
CA PHE A 84 11.23 -19.67 -0.45
C PHE A 84 11.32 -20.12 1.01
N LYS A 85 12.28 -21.00 1.30
CA LYS A 85 12.72 -21.29 2.66
C LYS A 85 14.07 -20.60 2.87
N VAL A 86 14.16 -19.72 3.86
CA VAL A 86 15.39 -18.96 4.16
C VAL A 86 15.83 -19.20 5.59
N PHE A 87 17.13 -19.10 5.81
CA PHE A 87 17.76 -19.27 7.11
C PHE A 87 18.70 -18.09 7.37
N GLY A 88 18.79 -17.69 8.63
CA GLY A 88 19.72 -16.67 9.07
C GLY A 88 20.15 -16.87 10.52
N ASN A 89 21.28 -16.28 10.88
CA ASN A 89 21.91 -16.44 12.19
C ASN A 89 21.96 -15.15 13.02
N SER A 90 21.45 -14.04 12.49
CA SER A 90 21.59 -12.71 13.09
C SER A 90 20.35 -11.85 12.88
N TRP A 91 19.99 -11.08 13.90
CA TRP A 91 18.95 -10.05 13.81
C TRP A 91 19.45 -8.75 13.19
N ASP A 92 20.76 -8.53 13.22
CA ASP A 92 21.40 -7.27 12.79
C ASP A 92 21.85 -7.29 11.34
N VAL A 93 21.90 -8.48 10.76
CA VAL A 93 22.40 -8.69 9.41
C VAL A 93 21.38 -9.45 8.55
N ASN A 94 21.09 -8.90 7.39
CA ASN A 94 20.36 -9.59 6.32
C ASN A 94 21.20 -10.79 5.85
N SER A 95 20.61 -11.98 5.89
CA SER A 95 21.27 -13.22 5.48
C SER A 95 21.02 -13.54 4.01
N VAL A 96 19.81 -13.26 3.53
CA VAL A 96 19.36 -13.60 2.18
C VAL A 96 18.65 -12.41 1.56
N ASP A 97 18.91 -12.17 0.27
CA ASP A 97 18.10 -11.28 -0.55
C ASP A 97 17.16 -12.10 -1.44
N ILE A 98 15.89 -11.74 -1.48
CA ILE A 98 14.95 -12.20 -2.51
C ILE A 98 14.85 -11.10 -3.58
N ALA A 99 15.60 -11.27 -4.67
CA ALA A 99 15.71 -10.30 -5.74
C ALA A 99 14.60 -10.49 -6.78
N ILE A 100 13.99 -9.38 -7.20
CA ILE A 100 12.92 -9.33 -8.21
C ILE A 100 13.42 -8.48 -9.38
N ALA A 101 13.43 -9.06 -10.59
CA ALA A 101 13.92 -8.40 -11.78
C ALA A 101 13.20 -7.06 -12.04
N GLY A 102 13.97 -5.99 -12.25
CA GLY A 102 13.46 -4.65 -12.58
C GLY A 102 12.84 -3.85 -11.44
N LEU A 103 12.66 -4.43 -10.24
CA LEU A 103 12.01 -3.73 -9.10
C LEU A 103 12.95 -3.48 -7.92
N GLY A 104 13.78 -4.47 -7.57
CA GLY A 104 14.62 -4.42 -6.38
C GLY A 104 14.69 -5.75 -5.65
N TRP A 105 14.82 -5.73 -4.31
CA TRP A 105 14.86 -6.96 -3.51
C TRP A 105 14.33 -6.76 -2.09
N PHE A 106 14.00 -7.88 -1.44
CA PHE A 106 13.77 -7.95 0.00
C PHE A 106 15.01 -8.53 0.68
N GLY A 107 15.65 -7.75 1.56
CA GLY A 107 16.69 -8.26 2.46
C GLY A 107 16.05 -8.85 3.71
N ILE A 108 16.36 -10.11 4.02
CA ILE A 108 15.76 -10.84 5.13
C ILE A 108 16.77 -10.99 6.27
N GLY A 109 16.49 -10.34 7.40
CA GLY A 109 17.26 -10.43 8.65
C GLY A 109 16.50 -11.22 9.71
N LEU A 110 17.03 -12.38 10.08
CA LEU A 110 16.46 -13.26 11.11
C LEU A 110 17.53 -14.14 11.76
N LYS A 111 17.24 -14.62 12.96
CA LYS A 111 17.99 -15.67 13.65
C LYS A 111 17.12 -16.93 13.76
N GLY A 112 17.03 -17.71 12.70
CA GLY A 112 16.17 -18.87 12.57
C GLY A 112 15.81 -19.17 11.13
N GLU A 113 14.71 -19.88 10.92
CA GLU A 113 14.17 -20.20 9.61
C GLU A 113 12.86 -19.44 9.38
N ALA A 114 12.64 -19.08 8.11
CA ALA A 114 11.40 -18.50 7.65
C ALA A 114 10.94 -19.17 6.36
N VAL A 115 9.63 -19.33 6.24
CA VAL A 115 8.95 -19.74 5.02
C VAL A 115 8.25 -18.52 4.45
N LEU A 116 8.58 -18.19 3.21
CA LEU A 116 8.14 -16.99 2.53
C LEU A 116 7.35 -17.36 1.28
N GLY A 117 6.20 -16.70 1.10
CA GLY A 117 5.41 -16.74 -0.12
C GLY A 117 5.56 -15.43 -0.88
N LEU A 118 6.31 -15.40 -1.97
CA LEU A 118 6.42 -14.22 -2.83
C LEU A 118 5.46 -14.35 -4.01
N TRP A 119 4.58 -13.38 -4.15
CA TRP A 119 3.64 -13.28 -5.25
C TRP A 119 4.05 -12.17 -6.21
N THR A 120 4.04 -12.49 -7.50
CA THR A 120 4.27 -11.52 -8.59
C THR A 120 3.65 -12.06 -9.88
N TYR A 121 3.80 -11.34 -10.98
CA TYR A 121 3.27 -11.76 -12.27
C TYR A 121 4.18 -12.78 -12.96
N ASP A 122 3.60 -13.68 -13.75
CA ASP A 122 4.37 -14.60 -14.59
C ASP A 122 5.29 -13.83 -15.57
N GLY A 123 6.39 -14.48 -15.93
CA GLY A 123 7.48 -13.83 -16.68
C GLY A 123 8.41 -12.95 -15.84
N VAL A 124 8.04 -12.55 -14.61
CA VAL A 124 8.95 -11.85 -13.71
C VAL A 124 9.91 -12.84 -13.04
N ASP A 125 11.20 -12.63 -13.25
CA ASP A 125 12.22 -13.46 -12.60
C ASP A 125 12.45 -13.06 -11.14
N VAL A 126 12.59 -14.08 -10.28
CA VAL A 126 12.78 -13.91 -8.84
C VAL A 126 13.80 -14.92 -8.35
N VAL A 127 14.87 -14.44 -7.72
CA VAL A 127 16.02 -15.24 -7.33
C VAL A 127 16.38 -14.98 -5.87
N ALA A 128 16.58 -16.06 -5.11
CA ALA A 128 17.20 -15.97 -3.79
C ALA A 128 18.72 -15.95 -3.94
N ARG A 129 19.39 -15.03 -3.25
CA ARG A 129 20.85 -14.89 -3.28
C ARG A 129 21.40 -14.48 -1.92
N ASN A 130 22.72 -14.58 -1.75
CA ASN A 130 23.41 -14.00 -0.59
C ASN A 130 23.14 -12.50 -0.53
N SER A 131 22.98 -11.96 0.69
CA SER A 131 22.66 -10.55 0.83
C SER A 131 23.79 -9.66 0.31
N LEU A 132 23.45 -8.69 -0.53
CA LEU A 132 24.41 -7.70 -1.01
C LEU A 132 24.66 -6.60 0.03
N VAL A 133 23.65 -6.32 0.87
CA VAL A 133 23.75 -5.33 1.94
C VAL A 133 23.32 -5.98 3.25
N HIS A 134 24.34 -6.29 4.03
CA HIS A 134 24.20 -6.93 5.34
C HIS A 134 23.38 -6.07 6.30
N GLU A 135 23.59 -4.76 6.33
CA GLU A 135 22.86 -3.90 7.26
C GLU A 135 21.40 -3.68 6.84
N ARG A 136 20.46 -3.88 7.78
CA ARG A 136 19.08 -3.43 7.61
C ARG A 136 18.99 -1.90 7.66
N ALA A 137 17.95 -1.32 7.06
CA ALA A 137 17.71 0.11 7.22
C ALA A 137 17.38 0.45 8.68
N THR A 138 17.91 1.58 9.16
CA THR A 138 17.62 2.12 10.50
C THR A 138 16.21 2.72 10.60
N ILE A 139 15.58 3.00 9.46
CA ILE A 139 14.23 3.52 9.38
C ILE A 139 13.25 2.36 9.35
N PHE A 140 12.42 2.30 10.38
CA PHE A 140 11.33 1.34 10.50
C PHE A 140 10.03 1.96 10.02
N GLU A 141 9.34 1.24 9.15
CA GLU A 141 8.01 1.58 8.69
C GLU A 141 6.96 0.83 9.52
N GLU A 142 5.78 1.42 9.66
CA GLU A 142 4.66 0.85 10.40
C GLU A 142 3.66 0.13 9.47
N ALA A 143 2.64 -0.49 10.08
CA ALA A 143 1.56 -1.11 9.33
C ALA A 143 0.78 -0.07 8.49
N GLY A 144 0.27 -0.50 7.34
CA GLY A 144 -0.48 0.34 6.40
C GLY A 144 0.38 0.83 5.22
N PHE A 145 -0.13 1.86 4.53
CA PHE A 145 0.53 2.45 3.37
C PHE A 145 1.64 3.39 3.79
N THR A 146 2.82 3.24 3.18
CA THR A 146 3.83 4.28 3.23
C THR A 146 3.36 5.46 2.39
N VAL A 147 3.24 6.64 2.99
CA VAL A 147 2.90 7.84 2.22
C VAL A 147 4.15 8.24 1.43
N SER A 148 4.15 8.04 0.10
CA SER A 148 5.21 8.59 -0.75
C SER A 148 5.23 10.11 -0.57
N LYS A 149 6.41 10.73 -0.41
CA LYS A 149 6.51 12.20 -0.26
C LYS A 149 5.78 12.95 -1.37
N ILE A 150 5.75 12.40 -2.59
CA ILE A 150 5.05 12.98 -3.73
C ILE A 150 3.53 12.92 -3.52
N VAL A 151 3.00 11.77 -3.11
CA VAL A 151 1.56 11.60 -2.84
C VAL A 151 1.14 12.46 -1.65
N SER A 152 1.94 12.47 -0.58
CA SER A 152 1.72 13.35 0.58
C SER A 152 1.69 14.83 0.17
N GLN A 153 2.65 15.25 -0.66
CA GLN A 153 2.68 16.62 -1.17
C GLN A 153 1.46 16.92 -2.04
N ALA A 154 1.12 16.03 -3.00
CA ALA A 154 -0.04 16.17 -3.87
C ALA A 154 -1.34 16.29 -3.07
N ASP A 155 -1.57 15.39 -2.10
CA ASP A 155 -2.72 15.41 -1.20
C ASP A 155 -2.75 16.68 -0.35
N SER A 156 -1.59 17.11 0.17
CA SER A 156 -1.48 18.35 0.94
C SER A 156 -1.84 19.59 0.10
N THR A 157 -1.38 19.65 -1.15
CA THR A 157 -1.70 20.74 -2.08
C THR A 157 -3.16 20.72 -2.48
N ALA A 158 -3.73 19.55 -2.78
CA ALA A 158 -5.13 19.38 -3.13
C ALA A 158 -6.05 19.78 -1.96
N ASN A 159 -5.71 19.41 -0.73
CA ASN A 159 -6.46 19.80 0.47
C ASN A 159 -6.34 21.31 0.75
N ARG A 160 -5.16 21.94 0.56
CA ARG A 160 -5.02 23.40 0.66
C ARG A 160 -5.91 24.13 -0.37
N LEU A 161 -5.94 23.65 -1.62
CA LEU A 161 -6.80 24.20 -2.69
C LEU A 161 -8.30 24.02 -2.41
N LYS A 162 -8.73 22.88 -1.85
CA LYS A 162 -10.13 22.66 -1.45
C LYS A 162 -10.53 23.58 -0.30
N ASN A 163 -9.66 23.79 0.68
CA ASN A 163 -9.91 24.68 1.81
C ASN A 163 -9.96 26.15 1.39
N SER A 164 -9.09 26.62 0.49
CA SER A 164 -9.14 28.00 -0.01
C SER A 164 -10.43 28.27 -0.81
N LYS A 165 -10.88 27.32 -1.65
CA LYS A 165 -12.17 27.42 -2.36
C LYS A 165 -13.38 27.44 -1.40
N LYS A 166 -13.35 26.64 -0.32
CA LYS A 166 -14.40 26.67 0.71
C LYS A 166 -14.44 28.01 1.47
N ILE A 167 -13.27 28.58 1.79
CA ILE A 167 -13.17 29.89 2.45
C ILE A 167 -13.73 31.01 1.55
N ASN A 168 -13.38 31.01 0.25
CA ASN A 168 -13.89 32.01 -0.68
C ASN A 168 -15.41 31.89 -0.88
N LYS A 169 -15.94 30.67 -1.07
CA LYS A 169 -17.39 30.43 -1.19
C LYS A 169 -18.18 30.88 0.07
N LYS A 170 -17.57 30.76 1.25
CA LYS A 170 -18.18 31.21 2.52
C LYS A 170 -18.14 32.74 2.68
N LYS A 171 -17.16 33.43 2.07
CA LYS A 171 -17.14 34.91 2.00
C LYS A 171 -18.17 35.43 1.00
N ASP A 172 -18.31 34.81 -0.17
CA ASP A 172 -19.28 35.24 -1.19
C ASP A 172 -20.73 35.08 -0.71
N ASN A 173 -21.06 33.97 -0.04
CA ASN A 173 -22.38 33.75 0.56
C ASN A 173 -22.68 34.71 1.73
N LYS A 174 -21.66 35.31 2.35
CA LYS A 174 -21.85 36.31 3.42
C LYS A 174 -22.01 37.72 2.85
N ALA A 175 -21.57 37.96 1.62
CA ALA A 175 -21.70 39.23 0.92
C ALA A 175 -23.04 39.39 0.18
N ASN A 176 -23.67 38.28 -0.26
CA ASN A 176 -24.99 38.28 -0.90
C ASN A 176 -25.93 37.24 -0.25
N PRO A 177 -26.65 37.59 0.82
CA PRO A 177 -27.74 36.75 1.32
C PRO A 177 -28.94 36.80 0.36
N SER A 178 -29.46 35.64 -0.05
CA SER A 178 -30.68 35.53 -0.86
C SER A 178 -31.88 36.14 -0.13
N PRO A 179 -32.85 36.78 -0.83
CA PRO A 179 -34.04 37.32 -0.17
C PRO A 179 -34.95 36.18 0.34
N PRO A 180 -35.65 36.35 1.47
CA PRO A 180 -36.61 35.35 1.96
C PRO A 180 -37.84 35.28 1.04
N ALA A 181 -38.36 34.07 0.85
CA ALA A 181 -39.58 33.80 0.08
C ALA A 181 -40.84 34.04 0.94
N ASP A 182 -41.84 34.72 0.36
CA ASP A 182 -43.14 35.02 0.98
C ASP A 182 -44.03 33.78 1.15
N PRO A 183 -44.95 33.72 2.15
CA PRO A 183 -45.86 32.60 2.35
C PRO A 183 -47.34 32.95 2.09
N GLU A 184 -47.95 32.40 1.03
CA GLU A 184 -49.40 32.15 0.86
C GLU A 184 -49.59 31.42 -0.50
N SER A 185 -50.51 30.48 -0.78
CA SER A 185 -51.80 30.11 -0.19
C SER A 185 -52.26 28.71 -0.65
N LEU A 186 -52.84 27.94 0.29
CA LEU A 186 -53.96 26.98 0.23
C LEU A 186 -54.40 26.29 -1.09
N LYS A 187 -54.64 24.96 -1.01
CA LYS A 187 -55.96 24.31 -1.26
C LYS A 187 -56.03 22.89 -0.65
N PRO A 188 -57.15 22.47 -0.04
CA PRO A 188 -57.35 21.14 0.52
C PRO A 188 -57.80 20.10 -0.53
N ALA A 189 -57.40 18.84 -0.35
CA ALA A 189 -57.78 17.72 -1.20
C ALA A 189 -59.12 17.09 -0.75
N GLU A 190 -59.96 16.80 -1.74
CA GLU A 190 -61.26 16.16 -1.67
C GLU A 190 -61.13 14.63 -1.71
N VAL A 191 -62.11 13.96 -1.12
CA VAL A 191 -62.25 12.52 -0.83
C VAL A 191 -62.50 11.68 -2.09
N VAL A 192 -61.98 10.45 -2.17
CA VAL A 192 -62.66 9.30 -2.81
C VAL A 192 -62.24 7.95 -2.20
N ASP A 193 -63.23 7.19 -1.75
CA ASP A 193 -63.22 5.75 -1.46
C ASP A 193 -63.44 4.94 -2.75
N ALA A 194 -62.74 3.80 -2.88
CA ALA A 194 -63.20 2.50 -3.42
C ALA A 194 -62.04 1.49 -3.41
#